data_AF-A0A2D9QG13-F1
#
_entry.id   AF-A0A2D9QG13-F1
#
_cell.length_a   1.000
_cell.length_b   1.000
_cell.length_c   1.000
_cell.angle_alpha   90.00
_cell.angle_beta   90.00
_cell.angle_gamma   90.00
#
_symmetry.space_group_name_H-M   'P 1'
#
loop_
_entity.id
_entity.type
_entity.pdbx_description
1 polymer ?
#
loop_
_entity_poly.entity_id
_entity_poly.type
_entity_poly.pdbx_seq_one_letter_code
_entity_poly.pdbx_strand_id
1 'polypeptide(L)'
;MFDTSTPLETPQYAEEDHPKIPKQKIGILVANLGTPDNYDYWSMRRYLNEFLSDRRVIDYSPFLWQPLLQLLILTSRPFRSGAAYKS
;
A
#
# COMPACT_ATOMS: atom_id res chain seq x y z
N MET A 1 -21.94 -13.27 -8.91
CA MET A 1 -22.72 -13.68 -10.09
C MET A 1 -21.73 -14.23 -11.11
N PHE A 2 -21.76 -15.54 -11.39
CA PHE A 2 -20.89 -16.13 -12.39
C PHE A 2 -21.43 -15.78 -13.77
N ASP A 3 -20.62 -15.15 -14.61
CA ASP A 3 -20.98 -14.77 -15.96
C ASP A 3 -20.98 -16.01 -16.85
N THR A 4 -22.17 -16.52 -17.18
CA THR A 4 -22.37 -17.73 -17.99
C THR A 4 -22.08 -17.50 -19.49
N SER A 5 -21.73 -16.29 -19.90
CA SER A 5 -21.42 -15.95 -21.30
C SER A 5 -19.94 -16.13 -21.68
N THR A 6 -19.06 -16.43 -20.72
CA THR A 6 -17.62 -16.56 -20.97
C THR A 6 -17.30 -17.90 -21.66
N PRO A 7 -16.68 -17.91 -22.85
CA PRO A 7 -16.26 -19.14 -23.52
C PRO A 7 -15.26 -19.92 -22.66
N LEU A 8 -15.45 -21.25 -22.59
CA LEU A 8 -14.52 -22.16 -21.93
C LEU A 8 -13.44 -22.59 -22.94
N GLU A 9 -12.19 -22.34 -22.59
CA GLU A 9 -11.02 -22.64 -23.42
C GLU A 9 -10.10 -23.62 -22.68
N THR A 10 -9.45 -24.52 -23.42
CA THR A 10 -8.38 -25.35 -22.85
C THR A 10 -7.09 -24.51 -22.82
N PRO A 11 -6.36 -24.43 -21.69
CA PRO A 11 -5.11 -23.70 -21.64
C PRO A 11 -4.11 -24.24 -22.67
N GLN A 12 -3.34 -23.33 -23.29
CA GLN A 12 -2.42 -23.66 -24.40
C GLN A 12 -1.38 -24.76 -24.07
N TYR A 13 -1.03 -24.91 -22.79
CA TYR A 13 -0.02 -25.85 -22.31
C TYR A 13 -0.61 -26.97 -21.44
N ALA A 14 -1.91 -27.25 -21.56
CA ALA A 14 -2.56 -28.31 -20.80
C ALA A 14 -2.52 -29.66 -21.53
N GLU A 15 -2.52 -30.74 -20.75
CA GLU A 15 -2.68 -32.13 -21.24
C GLU A 15 -4.03 -32.30 -21.97
N GLU A 16 -4.12 -33.30 -22.85
CA GLU A 16 -5.32 -33.53 -23.69
C GLU A 16 -6.61 -33.78 -22.88
N ASP A 17 -6.50 -34.31 -21.66
CA ASP A 17 -7.62 -34.60 -20.75
C ASP A 17 -7.94 -33.44 -19.77
N HIS A 18 -7.39 -32.24 -20.00
CA HIS A 18 -7.64 -31.11 -19.11
C HIS A 18 -9.05 -30.50 -19.32
N PRO A 19 -9.81 -30.25 -18.25
CA PRO A 19 -11.15 -29.66 -18.35
C PRO A 19 -11.09 -28.25 -18.95
N LYS A 20 -12.08 -27.88 -19.78
CA LYS A 20 -12.20 -26.52 -20.32
C LYS A 20 -12.56 -25.56 -19.18
N ILE A 21 -11.75 -24.53 -18.98
CA ILE A 21 -11.95 -23.54 -17.92
C ILE A 21 -12.13 -22.15 -18.53
N PRO A 22 -12.77 -21.20 -17.82
CA PRO A 22 -12.84 -19.82 -18.28
C PRO A 22 -11.44 -19.24 -18.47
N LYS A 23 -11.26 -18.43 -19.51
CA LYS A 23 -10.00 -17.72 -19.77
C LYS A 23 -9.59 -16.90 -18.55
N GLN A 24 -8.32 -17.03 -18.14
CA GLN A 24 -7.77 -16.27 -17.03
C GLN A 24 -7.80 -14.77 -17.34
N LYS A 25 -8.35 -13.96 -16.42
CA LYS A 25 -8.28 -12.51 -16.49
C LYS A 25 -6.97 -12.04 -15.86
N ILE A 26 -6.24 -11.17 -16.54
CA ILE A 26 -5.02 -10.57 -16.01
C ILE A 26 -5.43 -9.39 -15.12
N GLY A 27 -5.09 -9.47 -13.83
CA GLY A 27 -5.21 -8.35 -12.89
C GLY A 27 -3.87 -7.61 -12.80
N ILE A 28 -3.88 -6.28 -12.98
CA ILE A 28 -2.72 -5.43 -12.79
C ILE A 28 -2.91 -4.63 -11.51
N LEU A 29 -2.00 -4.79 -10.55
CA LEU A 29 -1.95 -3.97 -9.33
C LEU A 29 -0.90 -2.88 -9.51
N VAL A 30 -1.34 -1.62 -9.55
CA VAL A 30 -0.44 -0.46 -9.47
C VAL A 30 -0.40 -0.01 -8.01
N ALA A 31 0.77 -0.10 -7.39
CA ALA A 31 0.98 0.30 -6.01
C ALA A 31 2.10 1.34 -5.90
N ASN A 32 1.88 2.34 -5.04
CA ASN A 32 2.87 3.32 -4.61
C ASN A 32 2.65 3.54 -3.10
N LEU A 33 3.64 4.09 -2.40
CA LEU A 33 3.55 4.52 -1.00
C LEU A 33 2.51 5.63 -0.79
N GLY A 34 2.21 6.40 -1.83
CA GLY A 34 1.31 7.54 -1.75
C GLY A 34 1.95 8.75 -1.06
N THR A 35 1.17 9.83 -0.96
CA THR A 35 1.57 11.12 -0.40
C THR A 35 0.47 11.62 0.53
N PRO A 36 0.78 12.51 1.49
CA PRO A 36 -0.24 13.14 2.31
C PRO A 36 -1.22 13.95 1.45
N ASP A 37 -2.50 13.96 1.83
CA ASP A 37 -3.58 14.65 1.10
C ASP A 37 -3.37 16.18 1.06
N ASN A 38 -2.73 16.74 2.09
CA ASN A 38 -2.47 18.17 2.26
C ASN A 38 -1.22 18.39 3.13
N TYR A 39 -0.75 19.64 3.19
CA TYR A 39 0.42 20.06 3.98
C TYR A 39 0.08 20.46 5.41
N ASP A 40 -1.18 20.33 5.83
CA ASP A 40 -1.59 20.62 7.20
C ASP A 40 -1.07 19.56 8.18
N TYR A 41 -1.06 19.94 9.45
CA TYR A 41 -0.55 19.11 10.53
C TYR A 41 -1.20 17.71 10.58
N TRP A 42 -2.51 17.61 10.39
CA TRP A 42 -3.25 16.36 10.56
C TRP A 42 -3.01 15.41 9.39
N SER A 43 -3.04 15.93 8.17
CA SER A 43 -2.73 15.15 6.96
C SER A 43 -1.30 14.59 7.00
N MET A 44 -0.33 15.45 7.35
CA MET A 44 1.07 15.05 7.50
C MET A 44 1.28 14.07 8.65
N ARG A 45 0.64 14.30 9.80
CA ARG A 45 0.77 13.43 10.97
C ARG A 45 0.21 12.04 10.68
N ARG A 46 -0.95 11.93 10.04
CA ARG A 46 -1.55 10.64 9.65
C ARG A 46 -0.63 9.86 8.72
N TYR A 47 -0.19 10.50 7.64
CA TYR A 47 0.72 9.88 6.66
C TYR A 47 2.03 9.39 7.31
N LEU A 48 2.71 10.25 8.08
CA LEU A 48 3.97 9.88 8.73
C LEU A 48 3.79 8.80 9.80
N ASN A 49 2.65 8.78 10.49
CA ASN A 49 2.34 7.75 11.47
C ASN A 49 2.24 6.38 10.81
N GLU A 50 1.50 6.29 9.70
CA GLU A 50 1.35 5.05 8.94
C GLU A 50 2.69 4.59 8.35
N PHE A 51 3.42 5.51 7.69
CA PHE A 51 4.68 5.19 7.03
C PHE A 51 5.79 4.76 8.01
N LEU A 52 5.96 5.48 9.12
CA LEU A 52 7.04 5.20 10.08
C LEU A 52 6.66 4.13 11.11
N SER A 53 5.38 3.75 11.22
CA SER A 53 4.98 2.60 12.04
C SER A 53 5.24 1.26 11.34
N ASP A 54 5.46 1.26 10.03
CA ASP A 54 5.74 0.03 9.28
C ASP A 54 7.12 -0.54 9.67
N ARG A 55 7.11 -1.79 10.15
CA ARG A 55 8.30 -2.55 10.51
C ARG A 55 9.20 -2.90 9.32
N ARG A 56 8.69 -2.77 8.10
CA ARG A 56 9.47 -2.93 6.86
C ARG A 56 10.31 -1.69 6.55
N VAL A 57 9.91 -0.54 7.09
CA VAL A 57 10.64 0.74 6.93
C VAL A 57 11.61 0.95 8.09
N ILE A 58 11.24 0.52 9.30
CA ILE A 58 12.04 0.72 10.51
C ILE A 58 12.33 -0.60 11.23
N ASP A 59 13.62 -0.89 11.43
CA ASP A 59 14.12 -2.13 12.05
C ASP A 59 14.49 -1.97 13.55
N TYR A 60 13.70 -1.18 14.28
CA TYR A 60 13.84 -1.04 15.74
C TYR A 60 12.73 -1.81 16.47
N SER A 61 12.98 -2.14 17.75
CA SER A 61 11.95 -2.73 18.60
C SER A 61 10.73 -1.81 18.68
N PRO A 62 9.50 -2.31 18.39
CA PRO A 62 8.28 -1.49 18.38
C PRO A 62 8.03 -0.77 19.71
N PHE A 63 8.45 -1.37 20.83
CA PHE A 63 8.29 -0.80 22.16
C PHE A 63 9.14 0.45 22.40
N LEU A 64 10.31 0.54 21.77
CA LEU A 64 11.16 1.72 21.84
C LEU A 64 10.80 2.73 20.74
N TRP A 65 10.47 2.22 19.56
CA TRP A 65 10.18 3.07 18.40
C TRP A 65 8.84 3.79 18.50
N GLN A 66 7.77 3.13 18.93
CA GLN A 66 6.44 3.74 18.96
C GLN A 66 6.36 4.94 19.91
N PRO A 67 6.89 4.89 21.16
CA PRO A 67 6.94 6.08 22.01
C PRO A 67 7.76 7.22 21.40
N LEU A 68 8.91 6.91 20.80
CA LEU A 68 9.75 7.92 20.13
C LEU A 68 9.03 8.56 18.93
N LEU A 69 8.35 7.73 18.13
CA LEU A 69 7.57 8.15 16.97
C LEU A 69 6.43 9.07 17.40
N GLN A 70 5.59 8.64 18.36
CA GLN A 70 4.41 9.39 18.78
C GLN A 70 4.75 10.68 19.52
N LEU A 71 5.81 10.68 20.35
CA LEU A 71 6.12 11.79 21.25
C LEU A 71 7.09 12.81 20.64
N LEU A 72 8.13 12.36 19.94
CA LEU A 72 9.18 13.25 19.45
C LEU A 72 9.00 13.57 17.97
N ILE A 73 8.86 12.54 17.14
CA ILE A 73 8.85 12.67 15.68
C ILE A 73 7.55 13.31 15.20
N LEU A 74 6.39 12.74 15.55
CA LEU A 74 5.11 13.24 15.04
C LEU A 74 4.70 14.60 15.63
N THR A 75 5.27 14.97 16.79
CA THR A 75 5.05 16.27 17.43
C THR A 75 5.95 17.36 16.84
N SER A 76 7.21 17.04 16.51
CA SER A 76 8.19 18.04 16.02
C SER A 76 8.22 18.19 14.49
N ARG A 77 7.98 17.11 13.75
CA ARG A 77 8.23 17.04 12.30
C ARG A 77 7.26 17.81 11.40
N PRO A 78 5.95 17.94 11.68
CA PRO A 78 5.04 18.63 10.75
C PRO A 78 5.40 20.11 10.52
N PHE A 79 6.05 20.78 11.48
CA PHE A 79 6.52 22.16 11.32
C PHE A 79 7.75 22.30 10.39
N ARG A 80 8.57 21.25 10.22
CA ARG A 80 9.78 21.30 9.38
C ARG A 80 9.59 20.69 7.99
N SER A 81 8.73 19.69 7.84
CA SER A 81 8.56 18.98 6.55
C SER A 81 7.45 19.54 5.66
N GLY A 82 6.50 20.33 6.17
CA GLY A 82 5.43 20.90 5.34
C GLY A 82 5.94 21.80 4.22
N ALA A 83 7.07 22.49 4.44
CA ALA A 83 7.72 23.32 3.43
C ALA A 83 8.28 22.53 2.24
N ALA A 84 8.68 21.27 2.44
CA ALA A 84 9.19 20.41 1.36
C ALA A 84 8.09 19.99 0.37
N TYR A 85 6.83 20.08 0.79
CA TYR A 85 5.71 19.76 -0.06
C TYR A 85 4.94 21.00 -0.55
N LYS A 86 5.11 22.16 0.08
CA LYS A 86 4.55 23.42 -0.38
C LYS A 86 5.26 23.87 -1.68
N SER A 87 4.65 23.54 -2.82
CA SER A 87 5.06 23.98 -4.16
C SER A 87 4.34 25.27 -4.56
#